data_AF-A0A2N5GVF0-F1
#
_entry.id   AF-A0A2N5GVF0-F1
#
_cell.length_a   1.000
_cell.length_b   1.000
_cell.length_c   1.000
_cell.angle_alpha   90.00
_cell.angle_beta   90.00
_cell.angle_gamma   90.00
#
_symmetry.space_group_name_H-M   'P 1'
#
loop_
_entity.id
_entity.type
_entity.pdbx_description
1 polymer ?
#
loop_
_entity_poly.entity_id
_entity_poly.type
_entity_poly.pdbx_seq_one_letter_code
_entity_poly.pdbx_strand_id
1 'polypeptide(L)'
;MKYIVKEHFEDKNTHEIYEVDSLYETDSQERADELRKGGYLGDEVENSVASVLDQNVAEVAAAITSDSHSIEQLEELLKLEEAGENRKGVKKHIESLLKEADGEDGAPEED
;
A
#
# COMPACT_ATOMS: atom_id res chain seq x y z
N MET A 1 -7.56 4.33 -8.17
CA MET A 1 -6.35 4.65 -8.96
C MET A 1 -5.39 5.41 -8.05
N LYS A 2 -4.08 5.20 -8.14
CA LYS A 2 -3.09 5.94 -7.33
C LYS A 2 -2.12 6.71 -8.22
N TYR A 3 -1.71 7.88 -7.77
CA TYR A 3 -0.80 8.76 -8.52
C TYR A 3 0.25 9.34 -7.57
N ILE A 4 1.49 9.50 -8.06
CA ILE A 4 2.52 10.25 -7.33
C ILE A 4 2.22 11.74 -7.42
N VAL A 5 2.25 12.43 -6.30
CA VAL A 5 2.05 13.87 -6.23
C VAL A 5 3.34 14.57 -6.64
N LYS A 6 3.29 15.35 -7.73
CA LYS A 6 4.43 16.12 -8.25
C LYS A 6 4.50 17.52 -7.68
N GLU A 7 3.36 18.09 -7.31
CA GLU A 7 3.28 19.42 -6.71
C GLU A 7 2.27 19.41 -5.58
N HIS A 8 2.57 20.11 -4.49
CA HIS A 8 1.71 20.15 -3.32
C HIS A 8 0.32 20.70 -3.71
N PHE A 9 -0.74 20.08 -3.19
CA PHE A 9 -2.10 20.57 -3.43
C PHE A 9 -3.05 20.17 -2.31
N GLU A 10 -4.12 20.96 -2.16
CA GLU A 10 -5.26 20.62 -1.32
C GLU A 10 -6.37 20.08 -2.22
N ASP A 11 -6.84 18.85 -1.96
CA ASP A 11 -7.92 18.29 -2.74
C ASP A 11 -9.25 18.97 -2.39
N LYS A 12 -9.94 19.53 -3.39
CA LYS A 12 -11.19 20.27 -3.20
C LYS A 12 -12.37 19.40 -2.72
N ASN A 13 -12.29 18.06 -2.87
CA ASN A 13 -13.35 17.15 -2.50
C ASN A 13 -13.18 16.66 -1.05
N THR A 14 -11.96 16.32 -0.66
CA THR A 14 -11.64 15.80 0.69
C THR A 14 -11.08 16.86 1.64
N HIS A 15 -10.65 18.02 1.12
CA HIS A 15 -9.88 19.04 1.84
C HIS A 15 -8.56 18.52 2.43
N GLU A 16 -8.07 17.39 1.90
CA GLU A 16 -6.84 16.75 2.35
C GLU A 16 -5.65 17.39 1.62
N ILE A 17 -4.56 17.62 2.36
CA ILE A 17 -3.35 18.26 1.83
C ILE A 17 -2.38 17.16 1.46
N TYR A 18 -1.98 17.13 0.19
CA TYR A 18 -0.98 16.20 -0.32
C TYR A 18 0.33 16.93 -0.58
N GLU A 19 1.41 16.38 -0.04
CA GLU A 19 2.76 16.91 -0.23
C GLU A 19 3.40 16.30 -1.48
N VAL A 20 4.45 16.94 -1.99
CA VAL A 20 5.25 16.39 -3.09
C VAL A 20 5.80 15.02 -2.69
N ASP A 21 5.85 14.09 -3.64
CA ASP A 21 6.21 12.67 -3.48
C ASP A 21 5.24 11.84 -2.62
N SER A 22 4.11 12.42 -2.16
CA SER A 22 3.04 11.64 -1.53
C SER A 22 2.23 10.84 -2.55
N LEU A 23 1.44 9.89 -2.06
CA LEU A 23 0.50 9.12 -2.88
C LEU A 23 -0.89 9.71 -2.79
N TYR A 24 -1.48 10.01 -3.95
CA TYR A 24 -2.87 10.42 -4.07
C TYR A 24 -3.72 9.25 -4.59
N GLU A 25 -4.72 8.84 -3.81
CA GLU A 25 -5.69 7.81 -4.21
C GLU A 25 -7.02 8.46 -4.60
N THR A 26 -7.58 8.04 -5.75
CA THR A 26 -8.92 8.43 -6.15
C THR A 26 -9.60 7.37 -7.02
N ASP A 27 -10.91 7.24 -6.86
CA ASP A 27 -11.78 6.44 -7.75
C ASP A 27 -12.29 7.25 -8.94
N SER A 28 -12.10 8.58 -8.95
CA SER A 28 -12.61 9.47 -9.99
C SER A 28 -11.55 9.73 -11.06
N GLN A 29 -11.73 9.10 -12.23
CA GLN A 29 -10.85 9.32 -13.38
C GLN A 29 -10.85 10.78 -13.84
N GLU A 30 -12.01 11.46 -13.83
CA GLU A 30 -12.10 12.88 -14.18
C GLU A 30 -11.24 13.74 -13.26
N ARG A 31 -11.31 13.50 -11.94
CA ARG A 31 -10.52 14.26 -10.95
C ARG A 31 -9.02 14.02 -11.12
N ALA A 32 -8.62 12.77 -11.33
CA ALA A 32 -7.24 12.42 -11.61
C ALA A 32 -6.73 13.14 -12.87
N ASP A 33 -7.52 13.18 -13.95
CA ASP A 33 -7.13 13.84 -15.20
C ASP A 33 -7.05 15.37 -15.05
N GLU A 34 -7.96 15.99 -14.30
CA GLU A 34 -7.89 17.41 -13.94
C GLU A 34 -6.57 17.75 -13.25
N LEU A 35 -6.21 16.97 -12.22
CA LEU A 35 -5.01 17.20 -11.42
C LEU A 35 -3.72 16.89 -12.21
N ARG A 36 -3.73 15.87 -13.07
CA ARG A 36 -2.62 15.55 -13.98
C ARG A 36 -2.41 16.65 -15.02
N LYS A 37 -3.49 17.16 -15.64
CA LYS A 37 -3.42 18.31 -16.56
C LYS A 37 -2.93 19.57 -15.86
N GLY A 38 -3.28 19.74 -14.59
CA GLY A 38 -2.81 20.84 -13.75
C GLY A 38 -1.34 20.74 -13.34
N GLY A 39 -0.69 19.58 -13.53
CA GLY A 39 0.69 19.35 -13.13
C GLY A 39 0.89 18.87 -11.69
N TYR A 40 -0.21 18.69 -10.93
CA TYR A 40 -0.17 18.26 -9.53
C TYR A 40 0.11 16.77 -9.38
N LEU A 41 -0.39 15.96 -10.31
CA LEU A 41 -0.20 14.51 -10.30
C LEU A 41 0.72 14.05 -11.42
N GLY A 42 1.53 13.06 -11.09
CA GLY A 42 2.47 12.40 -11.97
C GLY A 42 1.89 11.22 -12.73
N ASP A 43 2.74 10.21 -12.89
CA ASP A 43 2.36 8.95 -13.50
C ASP A 43 1.45 8.16 -12.54
N GLU A 44 0.55 7.40 -13.14
CA GLU A 44 -0.26 6.44 -12.39
C GLU A 44 0.70 5.41 -11.82
N VAL A 45 0.72 5.32 -10.50
CA VAL A 45 1.35 4.21 -9.81
C VAL A 45 0.26 3.18 -9.71
N GLU A 46 0.39 2.10 -10.47
CA GLU A 46 -0.38 0.90 -10.17
C GLU A 46 -0.15 0.62 -8.69
N ASN A 47 -1.25 0.56 -7.91
CA ASN A 47 -1.21 0.06 -6.54
C ASN A 47 -0.87 -1.42 -6.63
N SER A 48 0.39 -1.69 -6.91
CA SER A 48 0.90 -3.01 -7.19
C SER A 48 1.21 -3.73 -5.89
N VAL A 49 0.41 -3.51 -4.83
CA VAL A 49 0.32 -4.49 -3.74
C VAL A 49 0.06 -5.88 -4.35
N ALA A 50 -0.76 -5.97 -5.39
CA ALA A 50 -0.97 -7.21 -6.12
C ALA A 50 0.26 -7.67 -6.92
N SER A 51 0.98 -6.76 -7.59
CA SER A 51 2.17 -7.15 -8.38
C SER A 51 3.35 -7.55 -7.52
N VAL A 52 3.47 -7.03 -6.30
CA VAL A 52 4.45 -7.52 -5.31
C VAL A 52 4.26 -9.00 -5.07
N LEU A 53 3.01 -9.50 -5.05
CA LEU A 53 2.69 -10.92 -4.89
C LEU A 53 2.92 -11.75 -6.17
N ASP A 54 3.06 -11.15 -7.36
CA ASP A 54 3.34 -11.89 -8.59
C ASP A 54 4.78 -12.46 -8.63
N GLN A 55 5.65 -11.96 -7.75
CA GLN A 55 7.02 -12.45 -7.61
C GLN A 55 7.11 -13.74 -6.78
N ASN A 56 8.30 -14.34 -6.75
CA ASN A 56 8.55 -15.50 -5.90
C ASN A 56 8.62 -15.12 -4.41
N VAL A 57 8.33 -16.08 -3.53
CA VAL A 57 8.30 -15.90 -2.05
C VAL A 57 9.47 -15.09 -1.48
N ALA A 58 10.71 -15.34 -1.92
CA ALA A 58 11.87 -14.61 -1.42
C ALA A 58 11.94 -13.13 -1.84
N GLU A 59 11.48 -12.80 -3.05
CA GLU A 59 11.43 -11.41 -3.52
C GLU A 59 10.24 -10.69 -2.90
N VAL A 60 9.09 -11.35 -2.79
CA VAL A 60 7.92 -10.85 -2.06
C VAL A 60 8.29 -10.49 -0.62
N ALA A 61 9.00 -11.37 0.10
CA ALA A 61 9.42 -11.12 1.47
C ALA A 61 10.47 -10.01 1.59
N ALA A 62 11.27 -9.77 0.55
CA ALA A 62 12.23 -8.67 0.50
C ALA A 62 11.58 -7.33 0.13
N ALA A 63 10.52 -7.35 -0.68
CA ALA A 63 9.77 -6.18 -1.10
C ALA A 63 8.76 -5.72 -0.02
N ILE A 64 8.14 -6.65 0.69
CA ILE A 64 7.23 -6.36 1.79
C ILE A 64 8.05 -6.20 3.07
N THR A 65 8.23 -4.95 3.51
CA THR A 65 8.82 -4.59 4.80
C THR A 65 7.88 -3.64 5.54
N SER A 66 7.92 -3.64 6.88
CA SER A 66 7.08 -2.77 7.73
C SER A 66 7.37 -1.28 7.53
N ASP A 67 8.54 -0.92 6.99
CA ASP A 67 8.92 0.46 6.69
C ASP A 67 8.35 0.94 5.34
N SER A 68 8.11 0.00 4.41
CA SER A 68 7.66 0.30 3.05
C SER A 68 6.13 0.21 2.87
N HIS A 69 5.41 -0.39 3.84
CA HIS A 69 3.98 -0.63 3.75
C HIS A 69 3.28 -0.33 5.07
N SER A 70 2.20 0.45 5.02
CA SER A 70 1.31 0.68 6.15
C SER A 70 0.55 -0.59 6.55
N ILE A 71 0.04 -0.64 7.78
CA ILE A 71 -0.80 -1.75 8.29
C ILE A 71 -1.95 -2.08 7.32
N GLU A 72 -2.67 -1.05 6.85
CA GLU A 72 -3.77 -1.21 5.89
C GLU A 72 -3.32 -1.87 4.57
N GLN A 73 -2.11 -1.57 4.10
CA GLN A 73 -1.54 -2.17 2.90
C GLN A 73 -1.08 -3.62 3.15
N LEU A 74 -0.54 -3.92 4.33
CA LEU A 74 -0.18 -5.28 4.73
C LEU A 74 -1.43 -6.16 4.87
N GLU A 75 -2.53 -5.65 5.43
CA GLU A 75 -3.82 -6.35 5.47
C GLU A 75 -4.39 -6.61 4.07
N GLU A 76 -4.27 -5.62 3.16
CA GLU A 76 -4.65 -5.78 1.76
C GLU A 76 -3.80 -6.86 1.06
N LEU A 77 -2.48 -6.84 1.25
CA LEU A 77 -1.55 -7.86 0.74
C LEU A 77 -1.91 -9.26 1.24
N LEU A 78 -2.24 -9.40 2.52
CA LEU A 78 -2.63 -10.69 3.09
C LEU A 78 -3.91 -11.21 2.42
N LYS A 79 -4.95 -10.37 2.29
CA LYS A 79 -6.21 -10.74 1.63
C LYS A 79 -6.01 -11.13 0.17
N LEU A 80 -5.16 -10.40 -0.56
CA LEU A 80 -4.83 -10.70 -1.96
C LEU A 80 -4.08 -12.02 -2.09
N GLU A 81 -3.10 -12.29 -1.22
CA GLU A 81 -2.38 -13.56 -1.21
C GLU A 81 -3.32 -14.72 -0.87
N GLU A 82 -4.26 -14.53 0.07
CA GLU A 82 -5.26 -15.55 0.42
C GLU A 82 -6.26 -15.85 -0.69
N ALA A 83 -6.65 -14.83 -1.46
CA ALA A 83 -7.51 -14.98 -2.63
C ALA A 83 -6.77 -15.54 -3.86
N GLY A 84 -5.43 -15.37 -3.91
CA GLY A 84 -4.56 -15.78 -5.00
C GLY A 84 -3.87 -17.13 -4.77
N GLU A 85 -2.53 -17.14 -4.82
CA GLU A 85 -1.72 -18.37 -4.70
C GLU A 85 -1.73 -18.99 -3.30
N ASN A 86 -2.08 -18.22 -2.26
CA ASN A 86 -2.24 -18.65 -0.88
C ASN A 86 -0.97 -19.35 -0.32
N ARG A 87 0.20 -18.77 -0.63
CA ARG A 87 1.51 -19.30 -0.25
C ARG A 87 1.76 -19.03 1.22
N LYS A 88 1.78 -20.10 2.01
CA LYS A 88 1.98 -20.05 3.47
C LYS A 88 3.21 -19.25 3.92
N GLY A 89 4.29 -19.25 3.14
CA GLY A 89 5.52 -18.50 3.46
C GLY A 89 5.32 -16.99 3.39
N VAL A 90 4.63 -16.51 2.35
CA VAL A 90 4.34 -15.08 2.16
C VAL A 90 3.35 -14.59 3.21
N LYS A 91 2.28 -15.35 3.46
CA LYS A 91 1.28 -14.99 4.47
C LYS A 91 1.90 -14.83 5.86
N LYS A 92 2.71 -15.83 6.28
CA LYS A 92 3.39 -15.79 7.58
C LYS A 92 4.31 -14.59 7.72
N HIS A 93 4.97 -14.18 6.63
CA HIS A 93 5.81 -12.98 6.61
C HIS A 93 4.97 -11.71 6.81
N ILE A 94 3.89 -11.54 6.04
CA ILE A 94 2.98 -10.39 6.15
C ILE A 94 2.33 -10.32 7.54
N GLU A 95 1.87 -11.45 8.08
CA GLU A 95 1.31 -11.56 9.44
C GLU A 95 2.32 -11.16 10.52
N SER A 96 3.61 -11.52 10.36
CA SER A 96 4.67 -11.11 11.28
C SER A 96 4.85 -9.59 11.25
N LEU A 97 4.89 -8.99 10.06
CA LEU A 97 5.06 -7.54 9.91
C LEU A 97 3.87 -6.76 10.47
N LEU A 98 2.64 -7.27 10.29
CA LEU A 98 1.43 -6.70 10.89
C LEU A 98 1.53 -6.70 12.43
N LYS A 99 1.95 -7.81 13.01
CA LYS A 99 2.13 -7.93 14.46
C LYS A 99 3.23 -7.01 14.98
N GLU A 100 4.32 -6.86 14.24
CA GLU A 100 5.41 -5.94 14.57
C GLU A 100 4.97 -4.47 14.46
N ALA A 101 4.14 -4.12 13.47
CA ALA A 101 3.66 -2.77 13.22
C ALA A 101 2.56 -2.33 14.20
N ASP A 102 1.69 -3.25 14.65
CA ASP A 102 0.63 -2.97 15.62
C ASP A 102 1.15 -2.75 17.05
N GLY A 103 2.43 -3.04 17.30
CA GLY A 103 3.06 -2.78 18.60
C GLY A 103 2.55 -3.68 19.73
N GLU A 104 1.86 -4.78 19.42
CA GLU A 104 1.58 -5.84 20.38
C GLU A 104 2.85 -6.64 20.67
N ASP A 105 3.64 -6.07 21.60
CA ASP A 105 4.52 -6.81 22.49
C ASP A 105 3.81 -8.10 22.93
N GLY A 106 4.42 -9.24 22.62
CA GLY A 106 3.76 -10.53 22.74
C GLY A 106 3.30 -10.82 24.16
N ALA A 107 2.02 -11.16 24.31
CA ALA A 107 1.60 -12.05 25.38
C ALA A 107 1.47 -13.47 24.81
N PRO A 108 2.42 -14.38 25.06
CA PRO A 108 2.12 -15.81 24.99
C PRO A 108 1.22 -16.14 26.18
N GLU A 109 -0.07 -16.38 25.97
CA GLU A 109 -0.86 -17.19 26.90
C GLU A 109 -0.56 -18.67 26.60
N GLU A 110 0.58 -19.14 27.14
CA GLU A 110 0.75 -20.53 27.52
C GLU A 110 0.70 -20.58 29.07
N ASP A 111 -0.43 -20.99 29.64
CA ASP A 111 -0.56 -22.18 30.53
C ASP A 111 -2.05 -22.45 30.87
#